data_AF-A0A060C3Q1-F1
#
_entry.id   AF-A0A060C3Q1-F1
#
_cell.length_a   1.000
_cell.length_b   1.000
_cell.length_c   1.000
_cell.angle_alpha   90.00
_cell.angle_beta   90.00
_cell.angle_gamma   90.00
#
_symmetry.space_group_name_H-M   'P 1'
#
loop_
_entity.id
_entity.type
_entity.pdbx_description
1 polymer ?
#
loop_
_entity_poly.entity_id
_entity_poly.type
_entity_poly.pdbx_seq_one_letter_code
_entity_poly.pdbx_strand_id
1 'polypeptide(L)' 'MSQNTYDVTEWSTGDPRQDIGAVINSIITDIKSRQRTSDNHGTGKPGAVIR' A
#
# COMPACT_ATOMS: atom_id res chain seq x y z
N MET A 1 -11.62 -8.52 -7.25
CA MET A 1 -11.37 -7.08 -7.05
C MET A 1 -10.12 -6.93 -6.20
N SER A 2 -9.08 -6.25 -6.66
CA SER A 2 -7.93 -5.94 -5.80
C SER A 2 -8.39 -4.90 -4.78
N GLN A 3 -8.58 -5.29 -3.52
CA GLN A 3 -8.87 -4.32 -2.47
C GLN A 3 -7.60 -3.49 -2.22
N ASN A 4 -7.73 -2.17 -2.21
CA ASN A 4 -6.67 -1.26 -1.75
C ASN A 4 -6.63 -1.22 -0.22
N THR A 5 -6.67 -2.41 0.39
CA THR A 5 -6.64 -2.64 1.81
C THR A 5 -5.39 -3.45 2.11
N TYR A 6 -4.65 -3.01 3.11
CA TYR A 6 -3.51 -3.72 3.64
C TYR A 6 -3.69 -3.89 5.15
N ASP A 7 -3.19 -5.01 5.67
CA ASP A 7 -3.06 -5.26 7.10
C ASP A 7 -1.56 -5.36 7.40
N VAL A 8 -1.07 -4.53 8.32
CA VAL A 8 0.37 -4.51 8.67
C VAL A 8 0.83 -5.81 9.32
N THR A 9 -0.08 -6.58 9.92
CA THR A 9 0.22 -7.87 10.56
C THR A 9 0.31 -9.02 9.57
N GLU A 10 -0.26 -8.85 8.37
CA GLU A 10 -0.20 -9.82 7.27
C GLU A 10 0.83 -9.45 6.19
N TRP A 11 1.48 -8.29 6.32
CA TRP A 11 2.46 -7.82 5.33
C TRP A 11 3.75 -8.65 5.36
N SER A 12 4.21 -9.10 4.19
CA SER A 12 5.31 -10.06 4.07
C SER A 12 6.71 -9.46 4.26
N THR A 13 6.83 -8.13 4.37
CA THR A 13 8.12 -7.42 4.43
C THR A 13 8.25 -6.61 5.71
N GLY A 14 9.23 -6.97 6.54
CA GLY A 14 9.46 -6.36 7.85
C GLY A 14 8.62 -6.99 8.96
N ASP A 15 8.82 -6.53 10.19
CA ASP A 15 8.01 -6.91 11.34
C ASP A 15 7.39 -5.64 11.95
N PRO A 16 6.06 -5.49 11.98
CA PRO A 16 5.41 -4.31 12.54
C PRO A 16 5.68 -4.14 14.04
N ARG A 17 6.08 -5.21 14.75
CA ARG A 17 6.45 -5.15 16.18
C ARG A 17 7.87 -4.61 16.38
N GLN A 18 8.74 -4.73 15.38
CA GLN A 18 10.10 -4.19 15.41
C GLN A 18 10.15 -2.76 14.88
N ASP A 19 9.56 -2.54 13.70
CA ASP A 19 9.47 -1.21 13.08
C ASP A 19 8.27 -1.14 12.13
N ILE A 20 7.16 -0.63 12.67
CA ILE A 20 5.94 -0.38 11.88
C ILE A 20 6.15 0.69 10.79
N GLY A 21 7.10 1.61 10.96
CA GLY A 21 7.42 2.63 9.97
C GLY A 21 8.03 2.02 8.71
N ALA A 22 8.93 1.05 8.86
CA ALA A 22 9.50 0.30 7.73
C ALA A 22 8.42 -0.49 6.96
N VAL A 23 7.49 -1.13 7.68
CA VAL A 23 6.35 -1.87 7.09
C VAL A 23 5.45 -0.92 6.30
N ILE A 24 5.04 0.21 6.89
CA ILE A 24 4.20 1.22 6.23
C ILE A 24 4.88 1.78 4.97
N ASN A 25 6.17 2.08 5.03
CA ASN A 25 6.93 2.59 3.87
C ASN A 25 7.00 1.56 2.72
N SER A 26 7.12 0.28 3.05
CA SER A 26 7.05 -0.82 2.08
C SER A 26 5.68 -0.87 1.39
N ILE A 27 4.59 -0.81 2.17
CA ILE A 27 3.21 -0.78 1.66
C ILE A 27 2.97 0.45 0.77
N ILE A 28 3.41 1.65 1.18
CA ILE A 28 3.29 2.88 0.38
C ILE A 28 4.02 2.73 -0.96
N THR A 29 5.18 2.07 -0.97
CA THR A 29 5.95 1.83 -2.20
C THR A 29 5.18 0.91 -3.15
N ASP A 30 4.55 -0.14 -2.63
CA ASP A 30 3.67 -1.02 -3.42
C ASP A 30 2.47 -0.24 -3.99
N ILE A 31 1.77 0.55 -3.17
CA ILE A 31 0.64 1.40 -3.60
C ILE A 31 1.08 2.32 -4.74
N LYS A 32 2.21 3.03 -4.59
CA LYS A 32 2.74 3.93 -5.62
C LYS A 32 3.14 3.17 -6.89
N SER A 33 3.57 1.92 -6.79
CA SER A 33 3.88 1.07 -7.94
C SER A 33 2.64 0.64 -8.71
N ARG A 34 1.56 0.32 -7.99
CA ARG A 34 0.27 -0.07 -8.60
C ARG A 34 -0.51 1.12 -9.14
N GLN A 35 -0.43 2.28 -8.47
CA GLN A 35 -1.14 3.51 -8.80
C GLN A 35 -0.23 4.55 -9.49
N ARG A 36 0.57 4.11 -10.46
CA ARG A 36 1.52 4.99 -11.18
C ARG A 36 0.81 5.97 -12.11
N THR A 37 -0.17 5.49 -12.86
CA THR A 37 -0.83 6.25 -13.92
C THR A 37 -1.87 7.18 -13.32
N SER A 38 -1.80 8.47 -13.62
CA SER A 38 -2.81 9.46 -13.18
C SER A 38 -4.07 9.44 -14.04
N ASP A 39 -3.98 8.96 -15.29
CA ASP A 39 -5.00 9.20 -16.31
C ASP A 39 -5.48 7.93 -17.04
N ASN A 40 -5.96 6.97 -16.26
CA ASN A 40 -6.91 5.99 -16.79
C ASN A 40 -8.31 6.49 -16.40
N HIS A 41 -8.87 7.41 -17.20
CA HIS A 41 -10.25 7.92 -17.01
C HIS A 41 -10.50 8.53 -15.61
N GLY A 42 -9.53 9.28 -15.06
CA GLY A 42 -9.68 9.97 -13.76
C GLY A 42 -9.67 9.09 -12.51
N THR A 43 -9.36 7.79 -12.62
CA THR A 43 -9.45 6.82 -11.50
C THR A 43 -8.13 6.16 -11.11
N GLY A 44 -6.98 6.62 -11.63
CA GLY A 44 -5.71 5.89 -11.52
C GLY A 44 -5.01 5.93 -10.15
N LYS A 45 -5.36 6.90 -9.29
CA LYS A 45 -4.72 7.11 -7.97
C LYS A 45 -5.75 7.21 -6.83
N PRO A 46 -6.55 6.17 -6.58
CA PRO A 46 -7.60 6.20 -5.56
C PRO A 46 -7.07 6.16 -4.11
N GLY A 47 -5.78 5.93 -3.89
CA GLY A 47 -5.21 5.71 -2.57
C GLY A 47 -5.49 4.31 -2.03
N ALA A 48 -5.25 4.11 -0.73
CA ALA A 48 -5.42 2.84 -0.03
C ALA A 48 -5.64 3.04 1.47
N VAL A 49 -6.17 2.00 2.12
CA VAL A 49 -6.30 1.90 3.58
C VAL A 49 -5.25 0.92 4.08
N ILE A 50 -4.51 1.34 5.10
CA ILE A 50 -3.59 0.48 5.87
C ILE A 50 -4.23 0.32 7.25
N ARG A 51 -4.49 -0.92 7.65
CA ARG A 51 -5.06 -1.30 8.95
C ARG A 51 -4.01 -1.97 9.82
#